data_AF-A0A0Q5KTN6-F1
#
_entry.id   AF-A0A0Q5KTN6-F1
#
_cell.length_a   1.000
_cell.length_b   1.000
_cell.length_c   1.000
_cell.angle_alpha   90.00
_cell.angle_beta   90.00
_cell.angle_gamma   90.00
#
_symmetry.space_group_name_H-M   'P 1'
#
loop_
_entity.id
_entity.type
_entity.pdbx_description
1 polymer ?
#
loop_
_entity_poly.entity_id
_entity_poly.type
_entity_poly.pdbx_seq_one_letter_code
_entity_poly.pdbx_strand_id
1 'polypeptide(L)'
;MRSSGSRERASAARAVLYTYSERRLRAGLAEALGCEMTTAGIKVDPANQRTTVAGVYAAGDVSTGNQVAFAVAGEARAAMFAAFELFYDGLPTLARV
;
A
#
# COMPACT_ATOMS: atom_id res chain seq x y z
N MET A 1 51.04 -14.24 -3.30
CA MET A 1 51.01 -13.05 -4.19
C MET A 1 49.62 -13.00 -4.83
N ARG A 2 48.70 -12.15 -4.33
CA ARG A 2 47.35 -12.00 -4.90
C ARG A 2 47.39 -10.80 -5.84
N SER A 3 47.22 -11.01 -7.14
CA SER A 3 47.12 -9.94 -8.13
C SER A 3 45.78 -9.22 -7.97
N SER A 4 45.84 -7.93 -7.62
CA SER A 4 44.68 -7.05 -7.56
C SER A 4 44.22 -6.70 -8.98
N GLY A 5 43.19 -7.38 -9.48
CA GLY A 5 42.52 -6.99 -10.72
C GLY A 5 41.73 -5.70 -10.50
N SER A 6 42.15 -4.60 -11.14
CA SER A 6 41.39 -3.36 -11.18
C SER A 6 40.15 -3.55 -12.05
N ARG A 7 38.95 -3.35 -11.49
CA ARG A 7 37.70 -3.38 -12.27
C ARG A 7 37.63 -2.13 -13.14
N GLU A 8 37.56 -2.32 -14.45
CA GLU A 8 37.33 -1.25 -15.42
C GLU A 8 35.89 -0.73 -15.28
N ARG A 9 35.72 0.59 -15.15
CA ARG A 9 34.40 1.24 -15.12
C ARG A 9 34.03 1.66 -16.53
N ALA A 10 32.90 1.14 -17.03
CA ALA A 10 32.29 1.67 -18.25
C ALA A 10 31.45 2.91 -17.92
N SER A 11 31.57 3.95 -18.76
CA SER A 11 30.80 5.20 -18.66
C SER A 11 30.20 5.56 -20.01
N ALA A 12 29.00 6.15 -20.01
CA ALA A 12 28.32 6.64 -21.21
C ALA A 12 27.53 7.91 -20.89
N ALA A 13 27.71 8.96 -21.70
CA ALA A 13 26.97 10.21 -21.54
C ALA A 13 25.50 10.03 -21.97
N ARG A 14 24.54 10.39 -21.11
CA ARG A 14 23.09 10.31 -21.38
C ARG A 14 22.40 11.56 -20.82
N ALA A 15 21.42 12.09 -21.56
CA ALA A 15 20.59 13.20 -21.08
C ALA A 15 19.57 12.75 -20.02
N VAL A 16 19.04 11.53 -20.17
CA VAL A 16 18.08 10.91 -19.25
C VAL A 16 18.30 9.40 -19.23
N LEU A 17 18.06 8.78 -18.08
CA LEU A 17 17.97 7.33 -17.91
C LEU A 17 16.65 7.01 -17.20
N TYR A 18 15.82 6.18 -17.84
CA TYR A 18 14.66 5.57 -17.20
C TYR A 18 15.02 4.15 -16.78
N THR A 19 14.71 3.81 -15.55
CA THR A 19 14.90 2.46 -15.03
C THR A 19 13.55 1.92 -14.56
N TYR A 20 13.34 0.64 -14.78
CA TYR A 20 12.30 -0.09 -14.07
C TYR A 20 12.93 -0.76 -12.85
N SER A 21 12.36 -0.50 -11.67
CA SER A 21 12.71 -1.23 -10.46
C SER A 21 11.53 -2.10 -10.06
N GLU A 22 11.83 -3.27 -9.51
CA GLU A 22 10.81 -4.13 -8.93
C GLU A 22 10.05 -3.38 -7.84
N ARG A 23 8.71 -3.44 -7.88
CA ARG A 23 7.91 -2.96 -6.76
C ARG A 23 7.89 -3.99 -5.66
N ARG A 24 8.45 -3.59 -4.52
CA ARG A 24 8.33 -4.37 -3.29
C ARG A 24 7.17 -3.84 -2.45
N LEU A 25 6.12 -4.64 -2.34
CA LEU A 25 5.01 -4.39 -1.44
C LEU A 25 5.51 -4.34 0.02
N ARG A 26 5.06 -3.36 0.79
CA ARG A 26 5.38 -3.19 2.22
C ARG A 26 4.18 -3.57 3.08
N ALA A 27 3.77 -4.84 3.03
CA ALA A 27 2.53 -5.33 3.65
C ALA A 27 2.73 -6.20 4.91
N GLY A 28 3.92 -6.21 5.53
CA GLY A 28 4.19 -7.10 6.68
C GLY A 28 3.23 -6.92 7.87
N LEU A 29 2.69 -5.71 8.08
CA LEU A 29 1.64 -5.49 9.09
C LEU A 29 0.32 -6.16 8.70
N ALA A 30 -0.09 -6.03 7.44
CA ALA A 30 -1.32 -6.64 6.94
C ALA A 30 -1.24 -8.17 6.97
N GLU A 31 -0.09 -8.73 6.60
CA GLU A 31 0.20 -10.18 6.72
C GLU A 31 0.10 -10.63 8.17
N ALA A 32 0.71 -9.91 9.11
CA ALA A 32 0.67 -10.24 10.54
C ALA A 32 -0.75 -10.15 11.14
N LEU A 33 -1.59 -9.28 10.60
CA LEU A 33 -3.01 -9.15 10.98
C LEU A 33 -3.90 -10.23 10.35
N GLY A 34 -3.40 -10.98 9.38
CA GLY A 34 -4.17 -12.01 8.67
C GLY A 34 -5.01 -11.48 7.49
N CYS A 35 -4.67 -10.32 6.93
CA CYS A 35 -5.31 -9.82 5.73
C CYS A 35 -5.05 -10.76 4.55
N GLU A 36 -6.07 -11.02 3.73
CA GLU A 36 -5.88 -11.74 2.47
C GLU A 36 -5.04 -10.91 1.50
N MET A 37 -4.09 -11.57 0.85
CA MET A 37 -3.21 -10.97 -0.16
C MET A 37 -3.62 -11.45 -1.55
N THR A 38 -3.45 -10.56 -2.54
CA THR A 38 -3.59 -10.86 -3.97
C THR A 38 -2.25 -10.63 -4.66
N THR A 39 -2.15 -11.01 -5.93
CA THR A 39 -0.99 -10.66 -6.77
C THR A 39 -0.80 -9.15 -6.95
N ALA A 40 -1.83 -8.35 -6.69
CA ALA A 40 -1.81 -6.89 -6.84
C ALA A 40 -1.53 -6.14 -5.53
N GLY A 41 -1.59 -6.80 -4.37
CA GLY A 41 -1.52 -6.15 -3.06
C GLY A 41 -2.51 -6.75 -2.05
N ILE A 42 -2.75 -6.04 -0.96
CA ILE A 42 -3.75 -6.39 0.06
C ILE A 42 -5.14 -6.42 -0.60
N LYS A 43 -5.89 -7.51 -0.42
CA LYS A 43 -7.25 -7.62 -0.91
C LYS A 43 -8.14 -6.64 -0.16
N VAL A 44 -8.88 -5.82 -0.92
CA VAL A 44 -9.86 -4.88 -0.37
C VAL A 44 -11.17 -4.96 -1.15
N ASP A 45 -12.27 -4.62 -0.49
CA ASP A 45 -13.52 -4.31 -1.16
C ASP A 45 -13.38 -2.93 -1.84
N PRO A 46 -13.51 -2.82 -3.18
CA PRO A 46 -13.33 -1.55 -3.88
C PRO A 46 -14.35 -0.47 -3.47
N ALA A 47 -15.53 -0.86 -2.97
CA ALA A 47 -16.58 0.07 -2.57
C ALA A 47 -16.31 0.81 -1.26
N ASN A 48 -15.51 0.23 -0.35
CA ASN A 48 -15.30 0.78 1.00
C ASN A 48 -13.86 0.66 1.54
N GLN A 49 -12.96 -0.01 0.81
CA GLN A 49 -11.55 -0.24 1.16
C GLN A 49 -11.31 -1.12 2.40
N ARG A 50 -12.32 -1.88 2.84
CA ARG A 50 -12.16 -2.87 3.91
C ARG A 50 -11.32 -4.04 3.45
N THR A 51 -10.42 -4.48 4.31
CA THR A 51 -9.74 -5.77 4.15
C THR A 51 -10.63 -6.92 4.62
N THR A 52 -10.11 -8.14 4.59
CA THR A 52 -10.79 -9.31 5.16
C THR A 52 -10.75 -9.35 6.69
N VAL A 53 -9.94 -8.51 7.33
CA VAL A 53 -9.85 -8.38 8.78
C VAL A 53 -10.76 -7.24 9.23
N ALA A 54 -11.70 -7.54 10.12
CA ALA A 54 -12.67 -6.56 10.63
C ALA A 54 -11.95 -5.35 11.28
N GLY A 55 -12.44 -4.15 11.01
CA GLY A 55 -11.83 -2.89 11.48
C GLY A 55 -10.52 -2.50 10.79
N VAL A 56 -10.01 -3.30 9.83
CA VAL A 56 -8.78 -3.00 9.10
C VAL A 56 -9.10 -2.60 7.66
N TYR A 57 -8.57 -1.43 7.28
CA TYR A 57 -8.70 -0.84 5.96
C TYR A 57 -7.33 -0.71 5.30
N ALA A 58 -7.28 -0.79 3.97
CA ALA A 58 -6.04 -0.57 3.21
C ALA A 58 -6.34 0.25 1.96
N ALA A 59 -5.47 1.20 1.63
CA ALA A 59 -5.61 2.07 0.47
C ALA A 59 -4.22 2.47 -0.07
N GLY A 60 -4.19 2.96 -1.31
CA GLY A 60 -2.95 3.38 -1.97
C GLY A 60 -2.16 2.21 -2.57
N ASP A 61 -0.85 2.42 -2.70
CA ASP A 61 0.09 1.49 -3.36
C ASP A 61 0.10 0.08 -2.74
N VAL A 62 -0.41 -0.06 -1.50
CA VAL A 62 -0.46 -1.35 -0.79
C VAL A 62 -1.67 -2.21 -1.14
N SER A 63 -2.72 -1.66 -1.75
CA SER A 63 -3.94 -2.39 -2.13
C SER A 63 -4.18 -2.40 -3.64
N THR A 64 -4.43 -1.24 -4.25
CA THR A 64 -4.85 -1.14 -5.66
C THR A 64 -4.06 -0.07 -6.43
N GLY A 65 -3.06 -0.51 -7.19
CA GLY A 65 -2.38 0.29 -8.21
C GLY A 65 -1.51 1.43 -7.67
N ASN A 66 -0.89 2.18 -8.57
CA ASN A 66 0.20 3.12 -8.25
C ASN A 66 0.00 4.53 -8.80
N GLN A 67 -1.25 4.86 -9.14
CA GLN A 67 -1.58 6.19 -9.63
C GLN A 67 -2.00 7.04 -8.44
N VAL A 68 -1.35 8.19 -8.26
CA VAL A 68 -1.56 9.09 -7.12
C VAL A 68 -3.04 9.43 -6.93
N ALA A 69 -3.77 9.69 -8.01
CA ALA A 69 -5.20 10.01 -7.93
C ALA A 69 -6.04 8.87 -7.33
N PHE A 70 -5.73 7.61 -7.66
CA PHE A 70 -6.43 6.46 -7.08
C PHE A 70 -6.02 6.20 -5.63
N ALA A 71 -4.75 6.45 -5.29
CA ALA A 71 -4.29 6.35 -3.91
C ALA A 71 -5.06 7.33 -3.01
N VAL A 72 -5.10 8.62 -3.39
CA VAL A 72 -5.81 9.66 -2.63
C VAL A 72 -7.31 9.37 -2.53
N ALA A 73 -7.94 8.96 -3.62
CA ALA A 73 -9.37 8.64 -3.62
C ALA A 73 -9.68 7.41 -2.74
N GLY A 74 -8.84 6.38 -2.79
CA GLY A 74 -8.96 5.19 -1.93
C GLY A 74 -8.77 5.54 -0.47
N GLU A 75 -7.79 6.38 -0.13
CA GLU A 75 -7.53 6.81 1.25
C GLU A 75 -8.71 7.60 1.83
N ALA A 76 -9.26 8.54 1.08
CA ALA A 76 -10.45 9.29 1.50
C ALA A 76 -11.65 8.37 1.75
N ARG A 77 -11.84 7.37 0.90
CA ARG A 77 -12.89 6.35 1.07
C ARG A 77 -12.66 5.50 2.31
N ALA A 78 -11.44 4.99 2.52
CA ALA A 78 -11.08 4.21 3.70
C ALA A 78 -11.34 5.02 4.98
N ALA A 79 -10.91 6.28 5.02
CA ALA A 79 -11.12 7.18 6.15
C ALA A 79 -12.61 7.42 6.42
N MET A 80 -13.42 7.68 5.38
CA MET A 80 -14.86 7.88 5.51
C MET A 80 -15.55 6.67 6.13
N PHE A 81 -15.28 5.46 5.63
CA PHE A 81 -15.94 4.25 6.13
C PHE A 81 -15.42 3.82 7.50
N ALA A 82 -14.13 3.99 7.79
CA ALA A 82 -13.58 3.76 9.12
C ALA A 82 -14.20 4.71 10.15
N ALA A 83 -14.33 6.00 9.81
CA ALA A 83 -15.01 6.97 10.65
C ALA A 83 -16.49 6.62 10.84
N PHE A 84 -17.17 6.19 9.78
CA PHE A 84 -18.57 5.78 9.89
C PHE A 84 -18.74 4.59 10.85
N GLU A 85 -17.93 3.55 10.70
CA GLU A 85 -17.98 2.37 11.55
C GLU A 85 -17.65 2.71 13.01
N LEU A 86 -16.65 3.57 13.23
CA LEU A 86 -16.32 4.05 14.57
C LEU A 86 -17.48 4.84 15.17
N PHE A 87 -17.93 5.92 14.54
CA PHE A 87 -18.84 6.88 15.17
C PHE A 87 -20.31 6.46 15.19
N TYR A 88 -20.76 5.67 14.22
CA TYR A 88 -22.19 5.40 14.04
C TYR A 88 -22.56 3.94 14.30
N ASP A 89 -21.70 2.97 13.96
CA ASP A 89 -22.01 1.55 14.16
C ASP A 89 -21.44 1.01 15.48
N GLY A 90 -20.20 1.37 15.82
CA GLY A 90 -19.43 0.78 16.93
C GLY A 90 -19.50 1.51 18.27
N LEU A 91 -19.93 2.78 18.31
CA LEU A 91 -20.05 3.51 19.57
C LEU A 91 -21.33 3.12 20.34
N PRO A 92 -21.26 2.94 21.68
CA PRO A 92 -22.44 2.86 22.52
C PRO A 92 -23.27 4.13 22.35
N THR A 93 -24.60 4.02 22.47
CA THR A 93 -25.56 5.11 22.19
C THR A 93 -25.20 6.44 22.86
N LEU A 94 -24.55 6.41 24.03
CA LEU A 94 -24.11 7.58 24.80
C LEU A 94 -22.94 8.36 24.18
N ALA A 95 -22.23 7.78 23.21
CA ALA A 95 -21.07 8.38 22.55
C ALA A 95 -21.36 8.82 21.10
N ARG A 96 -22.60 8.67 20.63
CA ARG A 96 -23.06 9.16 19.33
C ARG A 96 -23.49 10.63 19.49
N VAL A 97 -22.89 11.55 18.71
CA VAL A 97 -23.17 13.00 18.75
C VAL A 97 -24.32 13.36 17.82
#